data_AF-A0A354YB59-F1
#
_entry.id   AF-A0A354YB59-F1
#
_cell.length_a   1.000
_cell.length_b   1.000
_cell.length_c   1.000
_cell.angle_alpha   90.00
_cell.angle_beta   90.00
_cell.angle_gamma   90.00
#
_symmetry.space_group_name_H-M   'P 1'
#
loop_
_entity.id
_entity.type
_entity.pdbx_description
1 polymer ?
#
loop_
_entity_poly.entity_id
_entity_poly.type
_entity_poly.pdbx_seq_one_letter_code
_entity_poly.pdbx_strand_id
1 'polypeptide(L)'
;MNTFLAAVSLGAALALCFHSPQARAWGGQGHRLVARVADVQLTPQAHAEVERLLAGEPDPTLAGIASWADELRGNDQDLGKRTARWHYVNLGEHDCAYDPPRDCPNGDCVIEALKAQATLLADRSQPLAARRQALKFVVHLVGDIHQPMHAGYARDKGGNEFQLQFGGKGTNLHSLWDSGMVNGLGLSDDAYLGRLLALPRDRKSVV
;
A
#
# COMPACT_ATOMS: atom_id res chain seq x y z
N MET A 1 -13.84 28.77 54.81
CA MET A 1 -14.12 27.32 54.73
C MET A 1 -15.48 27.20 54.04
N ASN A 2 -15.65 27.04 52.72
CA ASN A 2 -15.01 26.18 51.73
C ASN A 2 -15.03 26.86 50.34
N THR A 3 -13.87 27.11 49.74
CA THR A 3 -13.73 27.47 48.31
C THR A 3 -12.49 26.77 47.77
N PHE A 4 -12.52 25.43 47.71
CA PHE A 4 -11.41 24.61 47.21
C PHE A 4 -11.91 23.28 46.64
N LEU A 5 -12.91 23.27 45.75
CA LEU A 5 -13.36 22.03 45.10
C LEU A 5 -13.92 22.26 43.67
N ALA A 6 -13.30 23.13 42.86
CA ALA A 6 -13.79 23.39 41.50
C ALA A 6 -12.69 23.44 40.41
N ALA A 7 -11.54 22.78 40.61
CA ALA A 7 -10.43 22.91 39.66
C ALA A 7 -9.63 21.61 39.42
N VAL A 8 -10.26 20.43 39.38
CA VAL A 8 -9.55 19.19 39.05
C VAL A 8 -10.16 18.40 37.88
N SER A 9 -11.37 18.69 37.42
CA SER A 9 -12.07 17.76 36.50
C SER A 9 -12.09 18.18 35.01
N LEU A 10 -11.19 19.07 34.56
CA LEU A 10 -11.20 19.53 33.15
C LEU A 10 -9.86 19.36 32.39
N GLY A 11 -8.94 18.52 32.92
CA GLY A 11 -7.60 18.36 32.33
C GLY A 11 -7.31 17.02 31.67
N ALA A 12 -8.16 16.00 31.83
CA ALA A 12 -7.80 14.61 31.48
C ALA A 12 -8.52 14.01 30.25
N ALA A 13 -9.31 14.80 29.51
CA ALA A 13 -10.19 14.27 28.45
C ALA A 13 -9.82 14.67 27.01
N LEU A 14 -8.67 15.29 26.76
CA LEU A 14 -8.18 15.59 25.41
C LEU A 14 -6.77 15.04 25.17
N ALA A 15 -6.62 13.73 25.35
CA ALA A 15 -5.49 12.99 24.76
C ALA A 15 -5.97 11.64 24.21
N LEU A 16 -7.20 11.58 23.70
CA LEU A 16 -7.53 10.59 22.68
C LEU A 16 -6.82 11.04 21.40
N CYS A 17 -5.53 10.72 21.32
CA CYS A 17 -4.82 10.66 20.07
C CYS A 17 -5.63 9.74 19.17
N PHE A 18 -6.40 10.33 18.27
CA PHE A 18 -6.88 9.68 17.06
C PHE A 18 -5.63 9.22 16.31
N HIS A 19 -5.09 8.06 16.68
CA HIS A 19 -4.28 7.28 15.79
C HIS A 19 -5.25 6.81 14.72
N SER A 20 -5.44 7.61 13.68
CA SER A 20 -6.01 7.11 12.44
C SER A 20 -5.20 5.86 12.11
N PRO A 21 -5.79 4.65 12.11
CA PRO A 21 -5.07 3.52 11.58
C PRO A 21 -4.72 3.92 10.16
N GLN A 22 -3.42 3.95 9.85
CA GLN A 22 -2.95 4.21 8.50
C GLN A 22 -3.73 3.23 7.62
N ALA A 23 -4.66 3.76 6.82
CA ALA A 23 -5.32 3.00 5.76
C ALA A 23 -4.25 2.79 4.69
N ARG A 24 -3.34 1.87 5.02
CA ARG A 24 -2.41 1.22 4.11
C ARG A 24 -3.26 0.57 3.03
N ALA A 25 -2.70 0.45 1.84
CA ALA A 25 -3.24 -0.43 0.82
C ALA A 25 -3.25 -1.87 1.32
N TRP A 26 -3.05 -2.89 0.47
CA TRP A 26 -2.75 -4.22 1.00
C TRP A 26 -1.92 -4.10 2.28
N GLY A 27 -2.38 -4.68 3.38
CA GLY A 27 -1.71 -4.52 4.66
C GLY A 27 -0.26 -4.98 4.53
N GLY A 28 0.58 -4.69 5.52
CA GLY A 28 2.01 -5.04 5.42
C GLY A 28 2.27 -6.49 4.98
N GLN A 29 1.45 -7.46 5.42
CA GLN A 29 1.51 -8.83 4.93
C GLN A 29 1.13 -8.98 3.45
N GLY A 30 0.06 -8.35 2.97
CA GLY A 30 -0.34 -8.41 1.56
C GLY A 30 0.75 -7.86 0.63
N HIS A 31 1.36 -6.71 0.95
CA HIS A 31 2.48 -6.18 0.17
C HIS A 31 3.68 -7.11 0.13
N ARG A 32 4.08 -7.66 1.28
CA ARG A 32 5.18 -8.63 1.34
C ARG A 32 4.86 -9.87 0.51
N LEU A 33 3.63 -10.37 0.54
CA LEU A 33 3.23 -11.54 -0.24
C LEU A 33 3.25 -11.28 -1.75
N VAL A 34 2.75 -10.13 -2.21
CA VAL A 34 2.86 -9.71 -3.62
C VAL A 34 4.34 -9.67 -4.04
N ALA A 35 5.18 -9.01 -3.23
CA ALA A 35 6.61 -8.91 -3.50
C ALA A 35 7.31 -10.29 -3.54
N ARG A 36 6.97 -11.21 -2.63
CA ARG A 36 7.53 -12.57 -2.60
C ARG A 36 7.08 -13.44 -3.77
N VAL A 37 5.83 -13.29 -4.22
CA VAL A 37 5.34 -13.98 -5.43
C VAL A 37 6.06 -13.45 -6.68
N ALA A 38 6.37 -12.16 -6.73
CA ALA A 38 7.15 -11.58 -7.82
C ALA A 38 8.60 -12.06 -7.79
N ASP A 39 9.22 -12.11 -6.60
CA ASP A 39 10.63 -12.48 -6.40
C ASP A 39 10.97 -13.87 -6.98
N VAL A 40 10.11 -14.87 -6.71
CA VAL A 40 10.29 -16.25 -7.24
C VAL A 40 10.04 -16.38 -8.75
N GLN A 41 9.58 -15.30 -9.40
CA GLN A 41 9.32 -15.24 -10.85
C GLN A 41 10.32 -14.35 -11.60
N LEU A 42 11.25 -13.70 -10.90
CA LEU A 42 12.28 -12.88 -11.53
C LEU A 42 13.19 -13.74 -12.41
N THR A 43 13.58 -13.19 -13.55
CA THR A 43 14.70 -13.74 -14.32
C THR A 43 16.01 -13.53 -13.56
N PRO A 44 17.07 -14.33 -13.81
CA PRO A 44 18.36 -14.12 -13.17
C PRO A 44 18.92 -12.70 -13.35
N GLN A 45 18.67 -12.08 -14.51
CA GLN A 45 19.09 -10.72 -14.81
C GLN A 45 18.31 -9.68 -13.99
N ALA A 46 17.00 -9.87 -13.82
CA ALA A 46 16.18 -8.98 -13.01
C ALA A 46 16.55 -9.11 -11.52
N HIS A 47 16.77 -10.33 -11.04
CA HIS A 47 17.21 -10.59 -9.67
C HIS A 47 18.55 -9.88 -9.36
N ALA A 48 19.55 -10.02 -10.22
CA ALA A 48 20.84 -9.35 -10.04
C ALA A 48 20.72 -7.82 -10.02
N GLU A 49 19.81 -7.24 -10.82
CA GLU A 49 19.56 -5.81 -10.81
C GLU A 49 18.82 -5.35 -9.53
N VAL A 50 17.89 -6.16 -9.01
CA VAL A 50 17.23 -5.91 -7.71
C VAL A 50 18.26 -5.93 -6.59
N GLU A 51 19.14 -6.94 -6.52
CA GLU A 51 20.22 -7.01 -5.52
C GLU A 51 21.12 -5.76 -5.59
N ARG A 52 21.51 -5.36 -6.80
CA ARG A 52 22.34 -4.17 -7.01
C ARG A 52 21.64 -2.89 -6.57
N LEU A 53 20.34 -2.74 -6.89
CA LEU A 53 19.56 -1.57 -6.52
C LEU A 53 19.32 -1.50 -5.02
N LEU A 54 19.02 -2.62 -4.37
CA LEU A 54 18.69 -2.69 -2.94
C LEU A 54 19.91 -2.83 -2.01
N ALA A 55 21.12 -2.94 -2.56
CA ALA A 55 22.34 -2.98 -1.78
C ALA A 55 22.42 -1.82 -0.76
N GLY A 56 22.51 -2.18 0.52
CA GLY A 56 22.57 -1.25 1.66
C GLY A 56 21.22 -0.90 2.29
N GLU A 57 20.08 -1.40 1.77
CA GLU A 57 18.82 -1.36 2.50
C GLU A 57 18.87 -2.33 3.71
N PRO A 58 18.16 -2.05 4.83
CA PRO A 58 18.18 -2.88 6.02
C PRO A 58 17.72 -4.34 5.78
N ASP A 59 16.70 -4.50 4.93
CA ASP A 59 16.25 -5.78 4.38
C ASP A 59 16.25 -5.64 2.85
N PRO A 60 17.34 -6.05 2.17
CA PRO A 60 17.56 -5.80 0.75
C PRO A 60 16.80 -6.78 -0.15
N THR A 61 15.54 -7.06 0.18
CA THR A 61 14.63 -7.93 -0.58
C THR A 61 13.45 -7.13 -1.10
N LEU A 62 12.75 -7.61 -2.15
CA LEU A 62 11.50 -6.98 -2.59
C LEU A 62 10.47 -6.93 -1.46
N ALA A 63 10.41 -7.98 -0.63
CA ALA A 63 9.51 -8.04 0.52
C ALA A 63 9.87 -7.01 1.59
N GLY A 64 11.17 -6.84 1.91
CA GLY A 64 11.65 -5.90 2.91
C GLY A 64 11.31 -4.45 2.62
N ILE A 65 11.24 -4.08 1.34
CA ILE A 65 10.88 -2.73 0.89
C ILE A 65 9.40 -2.56 0.52
N ALA A 66 8.61 -3.64 0.51
CA ALA A 66 7.25 -3.63 -0.04
C ALA A 66 6.29 -2.69 0.70
N SER A 67 6.50 -2.43 2.00
CA SER A 67 5.67 -1.52 2.80
C SER A 67 6.25 -0.11 2.96
N TRP A 68 7.41 0.17 2.35
CA TRP A 68 8.12 1.43 2.56
C TRP A 68 7.33 2.66 2.13
N ALA A 69 6.58 2.60 1.02
CA ALA A 69 5.84 3.76 0.53
C ALA A 69 4.71 4.17 1.50
N ASP A 70 4.05 3.21 2.13
CA ASP A 70 3.07 3.47 3.19
C ASP A 70 3.71 4.10 4.44
N GLU A 71 4.88 3.61 4.84
CA GLU A 71 5.64 4.18 5.96
C GLU A 71 6.09 5.60 5.65
N LEU A 72 6.56 5.85 4.44
CA LEU A 72 6.89 7.17 3.94
C LEU A 72 5.68 8.10 3.99
N ARG A 73 4.54 7.69 3.43
CA ARG A 73 3.28 8.46 3.44
C ARG A 73 2.84 8.86 4.84
N GLY A 74 3.03 7.97 5.82
CA GLY A 74 2.65 8.22 7.21
C GLY A 74 3.62 9.10 8.01
N ASN A 75 4.91 9.10 7.67
CA ASN A 75 5.96 9.65 8.53
C ASN A 75 6.75 10.82 7.91
N ASP A 76 6.72 10.98 6.59
CA ASP A 76 7.47 12.03 5.87
C ASP A 76 6.58 13.22 5.49
N GLN A 77 7.02 14.42 5.87
CA GLN A 77 6.22 15.65 5.71
C GLN A 77 6.32 16.28 4.31
N ASP A 78 7.18 15.76 3.44
CA ASP A 78 7.41 16.29 2.09
C ASP A 78 7.04 15.25 1.03
N LEU A 79 7.94 14.30 0.74
CA LEU A 79 7.71 13.26 -0.25
C LEU A 79 6.51 12.38 0.14
N GLY A 80 6.35 12.06 1.43
CA GLY A 80 5.20 11.29 1.92
C GLY A 80 3.87 11.97 1.61
N LYS A 81 3.77 13.29 1.83
CA LYS A 81 2.56 14.07 1.49
C LYS A 81 2.34 14.16 -0.02
N ARG A 82 3.40 14.42 -0.79
CA ARG A 82 3.32 14.55 -2.25
C ARG A 82 2.89 13.25 -2.93
N THR A 83 3.24 12.11 -2.35
CA THR A 83 2.96 10.78 -2.92
C THR A 83 1.73 10.11 -2.32
N ALA A 84 1.03 10.74 -1.36
CA ALA A 84 -0.12 10.13 -0.69
C ALA A 84 -1.25 9.70 -1.65
N ARG A 85 -1.48 10.47 -2.72
CA ARG A 85 -2.48 10.15 -3.75
C ARG A 85 -2.05 9.06 -4.72
N TRP A 86 -0.75 8.75 -4.78
CA TRP A 86 -0.24 7.71 -5.67
C TRP A 86 -0.70 6.31 -5.28
N HIS A 87 -1.29 6.14 -4.09
CA HIS A 87 -1.72 4.83 -3.62
C HIS A 87 -3.07 4.38 -4.19
N TYR A 88 -3.85 5.24 -4.84
CA TYR A 88 -5.19 4.86 -5.28
C TYR A 88 -5.66 5.65 -6.51
N VAL A 89 -6.82 5.26 -7.03
CA VAL A 89 -7.61 5.99 -8.01
C VAL A 89 -9.09 5.66 -7.74
N ASN A 90 -10.00 6.63 -7.77
CA ASN A 90 -11.43 6.32 -7.51
C ASN A 90 -12.17 6.21 -8.84
N LEU A 91 -12.61 5.01 -9.18
CA LEU A 91 -13.28 4.70 -10.46
C LEU A 91 -14.72 4.20 -10.27
N GLY A 92 -15.13 3.95 -9.02
CA GLY A 92 -16.42 3.33 -8.71
C GLY A 92 -17.62 4.13 -9.20
N GLU A 93 -17.56 5.47 -9.14
CA GLU A 93 -18.62 6.34 -9.66
C GLU A 93 -18.76 6.33 -11.19
N HIS A 94 -17.78 5.76 -11.89
CA HIS A 94 -17.65 5.87 -13.34
C HIS A 94 -17.67 4.50 -14.03
N ASP A 95 -18.43 3.54 -13.50
CA ASP A 95 -18.51 2.17 -14.00
C ASP A 95 -17.14 1.49 -14.16
N CYS A 96 -16.20 1.82 -13.28
CA CYS A 96 -14.81 1.38 -13.32
C CYS A 96 -14.04 1.79 -14.60
N ALA A 97 -14.57 2.73 -15.39
CA ALA A 97 -13.90 3.25 -16.58
C ALA A 97 -12.93 4.36 -16.19
N TYR A 98 -11.66 4.21 -16.58
CA TYR A 98 -10.61 5.19 -16.33
C TYR A 98 -10.60 6.29 -17.39
N ASP A 99 -10.69 7.54 -16.95
CA ASP A 99 -10.53 8.75 -17.75
C ASP A 99 -9.46 9.66 -17.11
N PRO A 100 -8.23 9.73 -17.66
CA PRO A 100 -7.10 10.38 -16.99
C PRO A 100 -7.32 11.84 -16.55
N PRO A 101 -7.90 12.75 -17.38
CA PRO A 101 -8.15 14.12 -16.97
C PRO A 101 -9.10 14.24 -15.76
N ARG A 102 -10.03 13.29 -15.61
CA ARG A 102 -11.02 13.26 -14.53
C ARG A 102 -10.48 12.54 -13.29
N ASP A 103 -9.93 11.36 -13.48
CA ASP A 103 -9.62 10.43 -12.38
C ASP A 103 -8.18 10.58 -11.86
N CYS A 104 -7.28 11.14 -12.67
CA CYS A 104 -5.86 11.30 -12.35
C CYS A 104 -5.32 12.69 -12.72
N PRO A 105 -5.94 13.78 -12.20
CA PRO A 105 -5.46 15.13 -12.48
C PRO A 105 -3.99 15.27 -12.07
N ASN A 106 -3.19 15.92 -12.92
CA ASN A 106 -1.75 16.12 -12.75
C ASN A 106 -0.89 14.83 -12.69
N GLY A 107 -1.48 13.65 -12.98
CA GLY A 107 -0.79 12.37 -12.79
C GLY A 107 -0.73 11.90 -11.34
N ASP A 108 -1.49 12.51 -10.43
CA ASP A 108 -1.49 12.20 -9.00
C ASP A 108 -2.50 11.08 -8.65
N CYS A 109 -2.23 9.90 -9.19
CA CYS A 109 -2.93 8.64 -8.88
C CYS A 109 -2.01 7.44 -9.11
N VAL A 110 -2.43 6.25 -8.65
CA VAL A 110 -1.65 5.01 -8.78
C VAL A 110 -1.27 4.64 -10.21
N ILE A 111 -2.14 4.88 -11.18
CA ILE A 111 -1.91 4.49 -12.58
C ILE A 111 -0.74 5.26 -13.19
N GLU A 112 -0.77 6.60 -13.11
CA GLU A 112 0.28 7.44 -13.70
C GLU A 112 1.55 7.45 -12.85
N ALA A 113 1.44 7.37 -11.52
CA ALA A 113 2.60 7.23 -10.64
C ALA A 113 3.36 5.93 -10.93
N LEU A 114 2.67 4.80 -11.08
CA LEU A 114 3.30 3.53 -11.44
C LEU A 114 4.04 3.62 -12.79
N LYS A 115 3.42 4.21 -13.82
CA LYS A 115 4.07 4.44 -15.13
C LYS A 115 5.33 5.30 -15.01
N ALA A 116 5.25 6.39 -14.26
CA ALA A 116 6.38 7.31 -14.08
C ALA A 116 7.53 6.65 -13.31
N GLN A 117 7.23 5.93 -12.22
CA GLN A 117 8.25 5.23 -11.42
C GLN A 117 8.84 4.04 -12.19
N ALA A 118 8.05 3.30 -12.96
CA ALA A 118 8.56 2.25 -13.84
C ALA A 118 9.52 2.81 -14.92
N THR A 119 9.18 3.97 -15.50
CA THR A 119 10.06 4.66 -16.46
C THR A 119 11.38 5.10 -15.81
N LEU A 120 11.31 5.70 -14.61
CA LEU A 120 12.48 6.13 -13.85
C LEU A 120 13.36 4.94 -13.43
N LEU A 121 12.74 3.81 -13.06
CA LEU A 121 13.44 2.57 -12.72
C LEU A 121 14.20 1.98 -13.92
N ALA A 122 13.61 2.04 -15.11
CA ALA A 122 14.18 1.50 -16.34
C ALA A 122 15.34 2.36 -16.88
N ASP A 123 15.33 3.67 -16.64
CA ASP A 123 16.37 4.59 -17.10
C ASP A 123 17.68 4.41 -16.31
N ARG A 124 18.65 3.72 -16.93
CA ARG A 124 19.95 3.43 -16.32
C ARG A 124 20.87 4.65 -16.23
N SER A 125 20.52 5.78 -16.87
CA SER A 125 21.27 7.03 -16.72
C SER A 125 20.98 7.74 -15.40
N GLN A 126 19.87 7.39 -14.73
CA GLN A 126 19.49 7.97 -13.46
C GLN A 126 20.41 7.54 -12.32
N PRO A 127 20.58 8.40 -11.29
CA PRO A 127 21.32 8.03 -10.09
C PRO A 127 20.77 6.77 -9.42
N LEU A 128 21.66 5.96 -8.84
CA LEU A 128 21.30 4.73 -8.11
C LEU A 128 20.17 4.98 -7.10
N ALA A 129 20.27 6.05 -6.30
CA ALA A 129 19.29 6.38 -5.28
C ALA A 129 17.90 6.68 -5.86
N ALA A 130 17.83 7.37 -7.00
CA ALA A 130 16.58 7.65 -7.69
C ALA A 130 15.94 6.37 -8.22
N ARG A 131 16.72 5.49 -8.85
CA ARG A 131 16.23 4.19 -9.35
C ARG A 131 15.81 3.26 -8.22
N ARG A 132 16.53 3.27 -7.09
CA ARG A 132 16.15 2.54 -5.88
C ARG A 132 14.81 3.02 -5.34
N GLN A 133 14.64 4.34 -5.17
CA GLN A 133 13.36 4.89 -4.74
C GLN A 133 12.23 4.51 -5.70
N ALA A 134 12.50 4.56 -7.00
CA ALA A 134 11.55 4.14 -8.03
C ALA A 134 11.15 2.66 -7.89
N LEU A 135 12.12 1.75 -7.65
CA LEU A 135 11.86 0.35 -7.38
C LEU A 135 10.92 0.17 -6.18
N LYS A 136 11.16 0.91 -5.10
CA LYS A 136 10.35 0.85 -3.87
C LYS A 136 8.91 1.28 -4.12
N PHE A 137 8.71 2.34 -4.89
CA PHE A 137 7.36 2.72 -5.34
C PHE A 137 6.75 1.68 -6.27
N VAL A 138 7.46 1.20 -7.30
CA VAL A 138 6.91 0.19 -8.24
C VAL A 138 6.42 -1.05 -7.51
N VAL A 139 7.22 -1.60 -6.59
CA VAL A 139 6.86 -2.80 -5.81
C VAL A 139 5.60 -2.57 -4.98
N HIS A 140 5.46 -1.39 -4.37
CA HIS A 140 4.30 -1.04 -3.58
C HIS A 140 3.05 -0.80 -4.44
N LEU A 141 3.16 0.09 -5.44
CA LEU A 141 2.04 0.53 -6.27
C LEU A 141 1.46 -0.58 -7.15
N VAL A 142 2.27 -1.57 -7.55
CA VAL A 142 1.75 -2.79 -8.19
C VAL A 142 0.88 -3.58 -7.22
N GLY A 143 1.17 -3.59 -5.92
CA GLY A 143 0.24 -4.12 -4.92
C GLY A 143 -1.05 -3.31 -4.89
N ASP A 144 -0.95 -2.01 -4.67
CA ASP A 144 -2.10 -1.10 -4.50
C ASP A 144 -3.08 -1.18 -5.66
N ILE A 145 -2.60 -1.13 -6.89
CA ILE A 145 -3.46 -1.13 -8.08
C ILE A 145 -4.28 -2.43 -8.21
N HIS A 146 -3.85 -3.53 -7.58
CA HIS A 146 -4.58 -4.80 -7.55
C HIS A 146 -5.47 -4.97 -6.31
N GLN A 147 -5.46 -4.02 -5.37
CA GLN A 147 -6.37 -4.01 -4.22
C GLN A 147 -7.69 -3.36 -4.65
N PRO A 148 -8.84 -4.07 -4.71
CA PRO A 148 -10.06 -3.53 -5.30
C PRO A 148 -10.56 -2.22 -4.69
N MET A 149 -10.38 -2.05 -3.38
CA MET A 149 -10.82 -0.85 -2.67
C MET A 149 -9.92 0.37 -2.95
N HIS A 150 -8.76 0.19 -3.59
CA HIS A 150 -7.89 1.25 -4.12
C HIS A 150 -8.30 1.75 -5.50
N ALA A 151 -9.29 1.07 -6.12
CA ALA A 151 -9.97 1.47 -7.34
C ALA A 151 -11.45 1.83 -7.09
N GLY A 152 -11.81 2.09 -5.83
CA GLY A 152 -13.20 2.13 -5.33
C GLY A 152 -13.95 3.44 -5.58
N TYR A 153 -14.94 3.71 -4.73
CA TYR A 153 -15.75 4.93 -4.80
C TYR A 153 -15.06 6.09 -4.08
N ALA A 154 -15.08 7.28 -4.67
CA ALA A 154 -14.64 8.50 -4.00
C ALA A 154 -15.52 8.86 -2.80
N ARG A 155 -16.84 8.67 -2.92
CA ARG A 155 -17.83 9.10 -1.91
C ARG A 155 -17.71 8.40 -0.55
N ASP A 156 -17.08 7.23 -0.50
CA ASP A 156 -16.84 6.47 0.74
C ASP A 156 -15.34 6.25 1.02
N LYS A 157 -14.49 7.03 0.32
CA LYS A 157 -13.02 6.96 0.39
C LYS A 157 -12.49 5.54 0.14
N GLY A 158 -12.97 4.90 -0.92
CA GLY A 158 -12.62 3.52 -1.23
C GLY A 158 -13.10 2.56 -0.15
N GLY A 159 -14.31 2.76 0.39
CA GLY A 159 -14.91 1.94 1.44
C GLY A 159 -14.34 2.12 2.85
N ASN A 160 -13.49 3.12 3.09
CA ASN A 160 -13.04 3.46 4.44
C ASN A 160 -14.19 3.94 5.33
N GLU A 161 -15.22 4.57 4.74
CA GLU A 161 -16.39 5.06 5.45
C GLU A 161 -17.50 4.00 5.60
N PHE A 162 -17.39 2.86 4.90
CA PHE A 162 -18.33 1.75 5.02
C PHE A 162 -17.97 0.86 6.23
N GLN A 163 -18.64 1.08 7.38
CA GLN A 163 -18.39 0.32 8.60
C GLN A 163 -19.04 -1.07 8.56
N LEU A 164 -18.34 -2.08 9.05
CA LEU A 164 -18.83 -3.47 9.15
C LEU A 164 -18.21 -4.21 10.34
N GLN A 165 -18.61 -5.46 10.55
CA GLN A 165 -17.95 -6.36 11.50
C GLN A 165 -17.36 -7.58 10.78
N PHE A 166 -16.17 -7.99 11.19
CA PHE A 166 -15.52 -9.21 10.74
C PHE A 166 -14.94 -9.97 11.94
N GLY A 167 -15.27 -11.26 12.07
CA GLY A 167 -14.84 -12.07 13.21
C GLY A 167 -15.27 -11.51 14.58
N GLY A 168 -16.44 -10.86 14.64
CA GLY A 168 -16.97 -10.23 15.85
C GLY A 168 -16.27 -8.92 16.26
N LYS A 169 -15.39 -8.36 15.43
CA LYS A 169 -14.72 -7.08 15.65
C LYS A 169 -15.15 -6.04 14.63
N GLY A 170 -15.35 -4.80 15.07
CA GLY A 170 -15.63 -3.67 14.18
C GLY A 170 -14.45 -3.34 13.28
N THR A 171 -14.73 -3.02 12.02
CA THR A 171 -13.76 -2.58 11.01
C THR A 171 -14.50 -1.81 9.89
N ASN A 172 -13.84 -1.50 8.77
CA ASN A 172 -14.46 -0.97 7.57
C ASN A 172 -14.15 -1.84 6.35
N LEU A 173 -14.86 -1.63 5.23
CA LEU A 173 -14.70 -2.44 4.02
C LEU A 173 -13.28 -2.38 3.46
N HIS A 174 -12.66 -1.20 3.42
CA HIS A 174 -11.29 -1.04 2.95
C HIS A 174 -10.30 -1.88 3.75
N SER A 175 -10.31 -1.73 5.08
CA SER A 175 -9.43 -2.47 5.99
C SER A 175 -9.69 -3.99 5.99
N LEU A 176 -10.93 -4.43 5.73
CA LEU A 176 -11.23 -5.84 5.53
C LEU A 176 -10.49 -6.41 4.31
N TRP A 177 -10.51 -5.69 3.19
CA TRP A 177 -9.80 -6.08 1.97
C TRP A 177 -8.29 -6.02 2.13
N ASP A 178 -7.76 -4.93 2.67
CA ASP A 178 -6.32 -4.76 2.86
C ASP A 178 -5.70 -5.82 3.76
N SER A 179 -6.37 -6.09 4.88
CA SER A 179 -5.76 -6.80 6.01
C SER A 179 -6.65 -7.87 6.61
N GLY A 180 -7.95 -7.59 6.77
CA GLY A 180 -8.85 -8.49 7.49
C GLY A 180 -8.92 -9.90 6.88
N MET A 181 -9.08 -9.99 5.56
CA MET A 181 -9.15 -11.30 4.87
C MET A 181 -7.80 -12.02 4.83
N VAL A 182 -6.70 -11.29 4.63
CA VAL A 182 -5.35 -11.86 4.57
C VAL A 182 -4.91 -12.35 5.96
N ASN A 183 -4.92 -11.44 6.94
CA ASN A 183 -4.48 -11.75 8.31
C ASN A 183 -5.43 -12.72 9.02
N GLY A 184 -6.71 -12.75 8.62
CA GLY A 184 -7.73 -13.64 9.18
C GLY A 184 -7.43 -15.13 9.01
N LEU A 185 -6.56 -15.50 8.06
CA LEU A 185 -6.09 -16.88 7.90
C LEU A 185 -5.05 -17.29 8.95
N GLY A 186 -4.44 -16.34 9.67
CA GLY A 186 -3.44 -16.61 10.71
C GLY A 186 -2.16 -17.27 10.19
N LEU A 187 -1.88 -17.17 8.89
CA LEU A 187 -0.71 -17.76 8.26
C LEU A 187 0.50 -16.84 8.37
N SER A 188 1.69 -17.42 8.58
CA SER A 188 2.94 -16.71 8.32
C SER A 188 3.09 -16.41 6.83
N ASP A 189 3.95 -15.45 6.48
CA ASP A 189 4.22 -15.13 5.09
C ASP A 189 4.70 -16.35 4.29
N ASP A 190 5.49 -17.25 4.91
CA ASP A 190 5.96 -18.50 4.28
C ASP A 190 4.82 -19.47 3.98
N ALA A 191 3.96 -19.72 4.97
CA ALA A 191 2.82 -20.62 4.81
C ALA A 191 1.82 -20.08 3.78
N TYR A 192 1.61 -18.75 3.78
CA TYR A 192 0.74 -18.10 2.81
C TYR A 192 1.35 -18.16 1.40
N LEU A 193 2.64 -17.85 1.25
CA LEU A 193 3.34 -17.97 -0.04
C LEU A 193 3.23 -19.39 -0.60
N GLY A 194 3.47 -20.41 0.23
CA GLY A 194 3.31 -21.81 -0.17
C GLY A 194 1.91 -22.11 -0.71
N ARG A 195 0.87 -21.56 -0.08
CA ARG A 195 -0.51 -21.68 -0.55
C ARG A 195 -0.74 -20.96 -1.88
N LEU A 196 -0.21 -19.74 -2.04
CA LEU A 196 -0.35 -18.97 -3.28
C LEU A 196 0.33 -19.66 -4.46
N LEU A 197 1.53 -20.20 -4.27
CA LEU A 197 2.27 -20.91 -5.32
C LEU A 197 1.65 -22.26 -5.69
N ALA A 198 0.83 -22.83 -4.81
CA ALA A 198 0.07 -24.05 -5.08
C ALA A 198 -1.25 -23.79 -5.83
N LEU A 199 -1.70 -22.53 -5.96
CA LEU A 199 -2.89 -22.21 -6.74
C LEU A 199 -2.65 -22.54 -8.23
N PRO A 200 -3.67 -23.03 -8.95
CA PRO A 200 -3.57 -23.21 -10.39
C PRO A 200 -3.16 -21.89 -11.05
N ARG A 201 -2.08 -21.90 -11.83
CA ARG A 201 -1.77 -20.77 -12.70
C ARG A 201 -2.78 -20.75 -13.83
N ASP A 202 -3.55 -19.68 -13.95
CA ASP A 202 -4.36 -19.46 -15.13
C ASP A 202 -3.45 -19.46 -16.36
N ARG A 203 -3.66 -20.40 -17.28
CA ARG A 203 -2.87 -20.53 -18.53
C ARG A 203 -3.20 -19.44 -19.57
N LYS A 204 -3.75 -18.32 -19.13
CA LYS A 204 -4.02 -17.12 -19.93
C LYS A 204 -3.42 -15.97 -19.11
N SER A 205 -2.28 -15.39 -19.44
CA SER A 205 -1.95 -14.80 -20.73
C SER A 205 -0.43 -14.64 -20.83
N VAL A 206 0.19 -15.33 -21.78
CA VAL A 206 1.38 -14.82 -22.45
C VAL A 206 0.84 -13.99 -23.61
N VAL A 207 0.92 -12.67 -23.49
CA VAL A 207 0.85 -11.74 -24.62
C VAL A 207 2.04 -10.82 -24.50
#